data_AF-A0A2N1XWV9-F1
#
_entry.id   AF-A0A2N1XWV9-F1
#
_cell.length_a   1.000
_cell.length_b   1.000
_cell.length_c   1.000
_cell.angle_alpha   90.00
_cell.angle_beta   90.00
_cell.angle_gamma   90.00
#
_symmetry.space_group_name_H-M   'P 1'
#
loop_
_entity.id
_entity.type
_entity.pdbx_description
1 polymer ?
#
loop_
_entity_poly.entity_id
_entity_poly.type
_entity_poly.pdbx_seq_one_letter_code
_entity_poly.pdbx_strand_id
1 'polypeptide(L)' 'MARFIQYDRHQQYLLPPSVDEWLPEDHLARYIVEVIDQLDLSKLTSRYSRSGSAAYHPALLLTLLVYDYVISLPD' A
#
# COMPACT_ATOMS: atom_id res chain seq x y z
N MET A 1 12.19 -3.42 -15.86
CA MET A 1 11.14 -3.37 -14.82
C MET A 1 10.66 -1.94 -14.69
N ALA A 2 9.36 -1.74 -14.45
CA ALA A 2 8.80 -0.41 -14.21
C ALA A 2 9.48 0.26 -13.01
N ARG A 3 9.54 1.60 -13.01
CA ARG A 3 10.15 2.36 -11.90
C ARG A 3 9.05 2.73 -10.90
N PHE A 4 9.01 2.01 -9.78
CA PHE A 4 8.07 2.31 -8.69
C PHE A 4 8.75 3.09 -7.56
N ILE A 5 8.00 4.01 -6.96
CA ILE A 5 8.39 4.68 -5.71
C ILE A 5 8.52 3.61 -4.63
N GLN A 6 9.68 3.56 -3.99
CA GLN A 6 9.91 2.66 -2.86
C GLN A 6 9.16 3.20 -1.64
N TYR A 7 8.50 2.31 -0.92
CA TYR A 7 7.83 2.61 0.33
C TYR A 7 8.05 1.43 1.27
N ASP A 8 8.19 1.72 2.55
CA ASP A 8 8.31 0.72 3.60
C ASP A 8 7.43 1.17 4.78
N ARG A 9 6.49 0.32 5.16
CA ARG A 9 5.54 0.56 6.25
C ARG A 9 6.21 0.41 7.62
N HIS A 10 7.33 -0.31 7.67
CA HIS A 10 8.17 -0.49 8.85
C HIS A 10 9.35 0.48 8.88
N GLN A 11 9.36 1.49 7.99
CA GLN A 11 10.38 2.52 7.98
C GLN A 11 10.45 3.20 9.36
N GLN A 12 11.61 3.08 9.99
CA GLN A 12 11.90 3.77 11.24
C GLN A 12 12.13 5.26 10.99
N TYR A 13 11.54 6.09 11.85
CA TYR A 13 11.81 7.53 11.89
C TYR A 13 12.71 7.88 13.07
N LEU A 14 13.28 9.09 13.02
CA LEU A 14 14.09 9.62 14.11
C LEU A 14 13.28 9.82 15.41
N LEU A 15 11.99 10.21 15.33
CA LEU A 15 10.97 10.33 16.41
C LEU A 15 9.56 10.46 15.78
N PRO A 16 8.43 9.92 16.30
CA PRO A 16 8.21 8.68 17.08
C PRO A 16 8.76 7.45 16.31
N PRO A 17 8.94 6.27 16.93
CA PRO A 17 9.90 5.27 16.47
C PRO A 17 9.59 4.63 15.11
N SER A 18 8.33 4.65 14.65
CA SER A 18 7.95 4.14 13.32
C SER A 18 6.59 4.67 12.84
N VAL A 19 6.32 4.60 11.53
CA VAL A 19 4.96 4.76 10.96
C VAL A 19 4.01 3.72 11.55
N ASP A 20 4.53 2.53 11.83
CA ASP A 20 3.74 1.39 12.30
C ASP A 20 3.00 1.72 13.61
N GLU A 21 3.65 2.43 14.54
CA GLU A 21 3.06 2.80 15.82
C GLU A 21 1.91 3.82 15.74
N TRP A 22 1.63 4.38 14.56
CA TRP A 22 0.54 5.32 14.38
C TRP A 22 -0.83 4.65 14.33
N LEU A 23 -0.88 3.33 14.11
CA LEU A 23 -2.11 2.56 14.06
C LEU A 23 -2.11 1.43 15.09
N PRO A 24 -3.24 1.20 15.79
CA PRO A 24 -3.44 0.00 16.59
C PRO A 24 -3.14 -1.29 15.81
N GLU A 25 -2.68 -2.33 16.50
CA GLU A 25 -2.35 -3.63 15.88
C GLU A 25 -3.56 -4.28 15.20
N ASP A 26 -4.76 -4.04 15.72
CA ASP A 26 -6.04 -4.58 15.23
C ASP A 26 -6.72 -3.66 14.19
N HIS A 27 -6.06 -2.59 13.75
CA HIS A 27 -6.65 -1.64 12.82
C HIS A 27 -6.88 -2.27 11.44
N LEU A 28 -8.10 -2.10 10.88
CA LEU A 28 -8.53 -2.66 9.59
C LEU A 28 -7.53 -2.46 8.43
N ALA A 29 -6.87 -1.30 8.38
CA ALA A 29 -5.87 -0.99 7.35
C ALA A 29 -4.73 -2.04 7.29
N ARG A 30 -4.31 -2.59 8.45
CA ARG A 30 -3.29 -3.63 8.53
C ARG A 30 -3.78 -4.92 7.88
N TYR A 31 -5.01 -5.34 8.18
CA TYR A 31 -5.63 -6.49 7.56
C TYR A 31 -5.77 -6.34 6.04
N ILE A 32 -6.21 -5.16 5.56
CA ILE A 32 -6.31 -4.91 4.11
C ILE A 32 -4.95 -5.00 3.44
N VAL A 33 -3.89 -4.44 4.04
CA VAL A 33 -2.53 -4.57 3.54
C VAL A 33 -2.12 -6.05 3.41
N GLU A 34 -2.32 -6.85 4.45
CA GLU A 34 -1.97 -8.29 4.45
C GLU A 34 -2.70 -9.06 3.35
N VAL A 35 -3.97 -8.74 3.10
CA VAL A 35 -4.75 -9.38 2.03
C VAL A 35 -4.23 -8.96 0.65
N ILE A 36 -3.98 -7.66 0.43
CA ILE A 36 -3.49 -7.16 -0.85
C ILE A 36 -2.08 -7.69 -1.18
N ASP A 37 -1.20 -7.83 -0.19
CA ASP A 37 0.16 -8.34 -0.38
C ASP A 37 0.18 -9.83 -0.83
N GLN A 38 -0.91 -10.58 -0.61
CA GLN A 38 -1.05 -11.97 -1.08
C GLN A 38 -1.55 -12.10 -2.53
N LEU A 39 -1.97 -11.00 -3.16
CA LEU A 39 -2.51 -11.03 -4.51
C LEU A 39 -1.40 -11.07 -5.58
N ASP A 40 -1.60 -11.88 -6.62
CA ASP A 40 -0.76 -11.81 -7.82
C ASP A 40 -1.11 -10.56 -8.66
N LEU A 41 -0.27 -9.52 -8.52
CA LEU A 41 -0.39 -8.26 -9.27
C LEU A 41 0.54 -8.20 -10.50
N SER A 42 1.14 -9.31 -10.93
CA SER A 42 2.07 -9.35 -12.07
C SER A 42 1.47 -8.80 -13.36
N LYS A 43 0.19 -9.08 -13.61
CA LYS A 43 -0.53 -8.56 -14.79
C LYS A 43 -0.73 -7.05 -14.75
N LEU A 44 -0.90 -6.45 -13.57
CA LEU A 44 -0.97 -4.99 -13.44
C LEU A 44 0.42 -4.38 -13.59
N THR A 45 1.38 -4.86 -12.81
CA THR A 45 2.75 -4.32 -12.78
C THR A 45 3.44 -4.40 -14.15
N SER A 46 3.19 -5.46 -14.93
CA SER A 46 3.74 -5.61 -16.30
C SER A 46 3.23 -4.59 -17.31
N ARG A 47 2.11 -3.91 -17.03
CA ARG A 47 1.57 -2.84 -17.90
C ARG A 47 2.20 -1.48 -17.66
N TYR A 48 2.96 -1.30 -16.57
CA TYR A 48 3.58 -0.01 -16.26
C TYR A 48 4.79 0.26 -17.16
N SER A 49 4.85 1.49 -17.67
CA SER A 49 5.96 1.97 -18.50
C SER A 49 7.24 2.17 -17.68
N ARG A 50 8.39 2.05 -18.35
CA ARG A 50 9.69 2.43 -17.79
C ARG A 50 9.98 3.93 -18.00
N SER A 51 9.24 4.59 -18.87
CA SER A 51 9.43 6.00 -19.22
C SER A 51 8.56 6.91 -18.35
N GLY A 52 9.05 8.12 -18.08
CA GLY A 52 8.36 9.11 -17.27
C GLY A 52 8.76 9.08 -15.79
N SER A 53 7.91 9.65 -14.95
CA SER A 53 8.10 9.70 -13.49
C SER A 53 7.94 8.32 -12.86
N ALA A 54 8.49 8.14 -11.64
CA ALA A 54 8.26 6.91 -10.90
C ALA A 54 6.78 6.80 -10.55
N ALA A 55 6.19 5.61 -10.72
CA ALA A 55 4.79 5.36 -10.40
C ALA A 55 4.64 4.87 -8.94
N TYR A 56 3.46 5.03 -8.36
CA TYR A 56 3.10 4.28 -7.15
C TYR A 56 2.84 2.81 -7.50
N HIS A 57 3.20 1.90 -6.60
CA HIS A 57 2.99 0.47 -6.83
C HIS A 57 1.49 0.14 -6.83
N PRO A 58 1.00 -0.74 -7.74
CA PRO A 58 -0.41 -1.14 -7.77
C PRO A 58 -0.96 -1.66 -6.44
N ALA A 59 -0.14 -2.39 -5.67
CA ALA A 59 -0.51 -2.85 -4.33
C ALA A 59 -0.91 -1.68 -3.42
N LEU A 60 -0.09 -0.61 -3.38
CA LEU A 60 -0.36 0.57 -2.56
C LEU A 60 -1.66 1.27 -2.96
N LEU A 61 -1.88 1.45 -4.28
CA LEU A 61 -3.09 2.08 -4.80
C LEU A 61 -4.34 1.24 -4.51
N LEU A 62 -4.23 -0.08 -4.63
CA LEU A 62 -5.33 -1.01 -4.35
C LEU A 62 -5.67 -1.05 -2.86
N THR A 63 -4.67 -1.01 -1.97
CA THR A 63 -4.88 -0.87 -0.53
C THR A 63 -5.71 0.37 -0.20
N LEU A 64 -5.35 1.53 -0.77
CA LEU A 64 -6.09 2.77 -0.54
C LEU A 64 -7.53 2.70 -1.07
N LEU A 65 -7.70 2.15 -2.28
CA LEU A 65 -9.02 1.99 -2.89
C LEU A 65 -9.93 1.08 -2.06
N VAL A 66 -9.42 -0.06 -1.60
CA VAL A 66 -10.20 -1.00 -0.79
C VAL A 66 -10.48 -0.44 0.60
N TYR A 67 -9.51 0.23 1.22
CA TYR A 67 -9.72 0.88 2.52
C TYR A 67 -10.82 1.94 2.46
N ASP A 68 -10.76 2.83 1.46
CA ASP A 68 -11.77 3.87 1.25
C ASP A 68 -13.16 3.28 0.98
N TYR A 69 -13.21 2.21 0.17
CA TYR A 69 -14.45 1.50 -0.10
C TYR A 69 -15.08 0.92 1.18
N VAL A 70 -14.27 0.27 2.03
CA VAL A 70 -14.76 -0.35 3.27
C VAL A 70 -15.21 0.70 4.29
N ILE A 71 -14.49 1.81 4.44
CA ILE A 71 -14.85 2.85 5.42
C ILE A 71 -16.02 3.73 4.97
N SER A 72 -16.26 3.85 3.67
CA SER A 72 -17.36 4.64 3.11
C SER A 72 -18.68 3.87 2.99
N LEU A 73 -18.69 2.57 3.28
CA LEU A 73 -19.90 1.77 3.34
C LEU A 73 -20.72 2.13 4.59
N PRO A 74 -22.02 2.43 4.47
CA PRO A 74 -22.89 2.59 5.64
C PRO A 74 -23.08 1.25 6.36
N ASP A 75 -23.29 1.32 7.68
CA ASP A 75 -23.63 0.19 8.56
C ASP A 75 -24.94 -0.53 8.17
#